data_AF-A0A9D0XM93-F1
#
_entry.id   AF-A0A9D0XM93-F1
#
_cell.length_a   1.000
_cell.length_b   1.000
_cell.length_c   1.000
_cell.angle_alpha   90.00
_cell.angle_beta   90.00
_cell.angle_gamma   90.00
#
_symmetry.space_group_name_H-M   'P 1'
#
loop_
_entity.id
_entity.type
_entity.pdbx_description
1 polymer ?
#
loop_
_entity_poly.entity_id
_entity_poly.type
_entity_poly.pdbx_seq_one_letter_code
_entity_poly.pdbx_strand_id
1 'polypeptide(L)' 'GDTIQTSGYSDMFPRGIVVGTVDSTWIDAGSHIWGIKVKLINDLRRIDYVYVVTDLMQKDIFQLEAPADE' A
#
# COMPACT_ATOMS: atom_id res chain seq x y z
N GLY A 1 -7.60 -15.66 5.08
CA GLY A 1 -7.13 -15.26 3.74
C GLY A 1 -5.67 -14.88 3.80
N ASP A 2 -5.13 -14.43 2.67
CA ASP A 2 -3.73 -14.02 2.52
C ASP A 2 -3.47 -12.66 3.16
N THR A 3 -2.21 -12.39 3.51
CA THR A 3 -1.77 -11.12 4.10
C THR A 3 -1.42 -10.10 3.03
N ILE A 4 -1.92 -8.88 3.19
CA ILE A 4 -1.63 -7.76 2.30
C ILE A 4 -0.62 -6.84 2.99
N GLN A 5 0.44 -6.50 2.26
CA GLN A 5 1.49 -5.57 2.70
C GLN A 5 1.79 -4.53 1.63
N THR A 6 2.30 -3.37 2.03
CA THR A 6 2.72 -2.31 1.11
C THR A 6 3.86 -2.78 0.22
N SER A 7 3.76 -2.54 -1.09
CA SER A 7 4.79 -2.90 -2.06
C SER A 7 5.95 -1.91 -2.10
N GLY A 8 5.77 -0.69 -1.59
CA GLY A 8 6.74 0.41 -1.72
C GLY A 8 6.96 0.85 -3.18
N TYR A 9 5.94 0.71 -4.03
CA TYR A 9 5.92 1.31 -5.38
C TYR A 9 5.43 2.76 -5.34
N SER A 10 4.68 3.13 -4.30
CA SER A 10 4.29 4.53 -4.09
C SER A 10 5.34 5.19 -3.23
N ASP A 11 5.78 6.38 -3.65
CA ASP A 11 6.67 7.25 -2.90
C ASP A 11 6.10 7.69 -1.54
N MET A 12 4.81 7.46 -1.29
CA MET A 12 4.14 7.87 -0.05
C MET A 12 4.27 6.86 1.08
N PHE A 13 4.50 5.57 0.79
CA PHE A 13 4.50 4.53 1.83
C PHE A 13 5.70 3.60 1.65
N PRO A 14 6.51 3.37 2.69
CA PRO A 14 7.61 2.43 2.60
C PRO A 14 7.10 1.00 2.43
N ARG A 15 7.94 0.14 1.87
CA ARG A 15 7.64 -1.28 1.63
C ARG A 15 7.52 -2.08 2.93
N GLY A 16 6.64 -3.08 2.93
CA GLY A 16 6.58 -4.13 3.96
C GLY A 16 5.68 -3.84 5.16
N ILE A 17 4.85 -2.79 5.11
CA ILE A 17 3.87 -2.51 6.16
C ILE A 17 2.63 -3.38 5.94
N VAL A 18 2.24 -4.17 6.94
CA VAL A 18 1.03 -5.00 6.88
C VAL A 18 -0.23 -4.15 7.02
N VAL A 19 -1.16 -4.32 6.09
CA VAL A 19 -2.43 -3.57 6.03
C VAL A 19 -3.60 -4.40 6.59
N GLY A 20 -3.64 -5.68 6.23
CA GLY A 20 -4.84 -6.48 6.42
C GLY A 20 -4.72 -7.90 5.88
N THR A 21 -5.84 -8.61 5.92
CA THR A 21 -5.99 -9.92 5.28
C THR A 21 -7.15 -9.90 4.29
N VAL A 22 -7.06 -10.72 3.25
CA VAL A 22 -8.14 -10.86 2.25
C VAL A 22 -9.37 -11.49 2.92
N ASP A 23 -10.51 -10.80 2.81
CA ASP A 23 -11.82 -11.23 3.31
C ASP A 23 -12.64 -11.89 2.18
N SER A 24 -12.75 -11.23 1.02
CA SER A 24 -13.41 -11.79 -0.17
C SER A 24 -12.83 -11.23 -1.46
N THR A 25 -13.07 -11.91 -2.57
CA THR A 25 -12.65 -11.48 -3.92
C THR A 25 -13.83 -11.60 -4.90
N TRP A 26 -13.87 -10.74 -5.91
CA TRP A 26 -14.85 -10.81 -6.99
C TRP A 26 -14.26 -10.30 -8.31
N ILE A 27 -14.92 -10.66 -9.40
CA ILE A 27 -14.58 -10.18 -10.75
C ILE A 27 -15.89 -9.74 -11.39
N ASP A 28 -15.91 -8.53 -11.94
CA ASP A 28 -17.05 -8.05 -12.70
C ASP A 28 -17.07 -8.71 -14.08
N ALA A 29 -18.26 -9.11 -14.55
CA ALA A 29 -18.39 -9.83 -15.81
C ALA A 29 -17.83 -9.00 -16.98
N GLY A 30 -16.82 -9.53 -17.67
CA GLY A 30 -16.10 -8.84 -18.76
C GLY A 30 -14.88 -8.02 -18.32
N SER A 31 -14.56 -7.99 -17.02
CA SER A 31 -13.37 -7.34 -16.47
C SER A 31 -12.22 -8.33 -16.28
N HIS A 32 -10.98 -7.86 -16.51
CA HIS A 32 -9.75 -8.57 -16.14
C HIS A 32 -9.18 -8.08 -14.80
N ILE A 33 -9.92 -7.24 -14.08
CA ILE A 33 -9.52 -6.66 -12.80
C ILE A 33 -10.27 -7.38 -11.68
N TRP A 34 -9.52 -7.81 -10.67
CA TRP A 34 -10.07 -8.43 -9.47
C TRP A 34 -10.36 -7.37 -8.42
N GLY A 35 -11.59 -7.35 -7.92
CA GLY A 35 -11.95 -6.63 -6.71
C GLY A 35 -11.64 -7.48 -5.49
N ILE A 36 -11.06 -6.89 -4.44
CA ILE A 36 -10.81 -7.57 -3.17
C ILE A 36 -11.36 -6.75 -2.02
N LYS A 37 -11.97 -7.45 -1.07
CA LYS A 37 -12.38 -6.89 0.22
C LYS A 37 -11.32 -7.26 1.24
N VAL A 38 -10.85 -6.26 1.97
CA VAL A 38 -9.74 -6.43 2.93
C VAL A 38 -10.25 -6.19 4.34
N LYS A 39 -9.94 -7.12 5.23
CA LYS A 39 -10.12 -6.95 6.67
C LYS A 39 -8.84 -6.34 7.25
N LEU A 40 -8.94 -5.09 7.68
CA LEU A 40 -7.82 -4.37 8.31
C LEU A 40 -7.39 -5.05 9.60
N ILE A 41 -6.07 -5.10 9.84
CA ILE A 41 -5.53 -5.64 11.11
C ILE A 41 -5.74 -4.69 12.29
N ASN A 42 -5.82 -3.39 12.02
CA ASN A 42 -6.02 -2.35 13.03
C ASN A 42 -7.48 -1.87 13.02
N ASP A 43 -8.12 -1.81 14.19
CA ASP A 43 -9.43 -1.18 14.33
C ASP A 43 -9.28 0.34 14.43
N LEU A 44 -9.44 1.03 13.30
CA LEU A 44 -9.28 2.48 13.19
C LEU A 44 -10.30 3.28 14.02
N ARG A 45 -11.33 2.64 14.59
CA ARG A 45 -12.33 3.31 15.44
C ARG A 45 -11.85 3.49 16.89
N ARG A 46 -10.75 2.84 17.28
CA ARG A 46 -10.25 2.79 18.66
C ARG A 46 -8.74 2.99 18.70
N ILE A 47 -8.27 4.16 18.24
CA ILE A 47 -6.85 4.50 18.20
C ILE A 47 -6.60 5.77 19.01
N ASP A 48 -5.73 5.64 20.03
CA ASP A 48 -5.28 6.77 20.85
C ASP A 48 -3.92 7.33 20.40
N TYR A 49 -3.08 6.49 19.79
CA TYR A 49 -1.72 6.84 19.37
C TYR A 49 -1.44 6.35 17.94
N VAL A 50 -0.78 7.20 17.15
CA VAL A 50 -0.38 6.91 15.78
C VAL A 50 1.10 7.20 15.58
N TYR A 51 1.71 6.50 14.63
CA TYR A 51 3.08 6.75 14.19
C TYR A 51 3.06 7.41 12.82
N VAL A 52 3.82 8.48 12.67
CA VAL A 52 4.09 9.08 11.37
C VAL A 52 5.26 8.32 10.75
N VAL A 53 5.01 7.69 9.62
CA VAL A 53 6.03 6.94 8.88
C VAL A 53 6.42 7.73 7.65
N THR A 54 7.71 8.01 7.50
CA THR A 54 8.29 8.72 6.36
C THR A 54 9.24 7.78 5.63
N ASP A 55 9.13 7.71 4.30
CA ASP A 55 10.11 6.99 3.49
C ASP A 55 11.38 7.83 3.32
N LEU A 56 12.50 7.33 3.85
CA LEU A 56 13.79 8.02 3.78
C LEU A 56 14.43 7.95 2.38
N MET A 57 14.05 6.95 1.56
CA MET A 57 14.57 6.75 0.21
C MET A 57 13.79 7.53 -0.85
N GLN A 58 12.65 8.13 -0.48
CA GLN A 58 11.81 8.93 -1.37
C GLN A 58 12.61 9.96 -2.16
N LYS A 59 13.52 10.69 -1.48
CA LYS A 59 14.32 11.73 -2.12
C LYS A 59 15.27 11.17 -3.18
N ASP A 60 15.90 10.04 -2.89
CA ASP A 60 16.86 9.42 -3.80
C ASP A 60 16.14 8.82 -5.02
N ILE A 61 14.99 8.17 -4.80
CA ILE A 61 14.14 7.66 -5.88
C ILE A 61 13.70 8.81 -6.79
N PHE A 62 13.19 9.90 -6.22
CA PHE A 62 12.78 11.08 -7.00
C PHE A 62 13.91 11.68 -7.84
N GLN A 63 15.14 11.68 -7.32
CA GLN A 63 16.32 12.16 -8.07
C GLN A 63 16.72 11.21 -9.20
N LEU A 64 16.56 9.91 -9.03
CA LEU A 64 16.89 8.90 -10.04
C LEU A 64 15.82 8.78 -11.13
N GLU A 65 14.57 9.08 -10.79
CA GLU A 65 13.43 9.05 -11.72
C GLU A 65 13.21 10.39 -12.43
N ALA A 66 13.85 11.47 -11.97
CA ALA A 66 13.89 12.72 -12.71
C ALA A 66 14.42 12.44 -14.12
N PRO A 67 13.71 12.90 -15.18
CA PRO A 67 14.18 12.67 -16.54
C PRO A 67 15.60 13.23 -16.65
N ALA A 68 16.52 12.40 -17.13
CA ALA A 68 17.82 12.89 -17.56
C ALA A 68 17.53 13.92 -18.64
N ASP A 69 17.80 15.20 -18.36
CA ASP A 69 17.82 16.24 -19.38
C ASP A 69 18.75 15.74 -20.51
N GLU A 70 18.17 15.47 -21.69
CA GLU A 70 18.93 15.29 -22.94
C GLU A 70 19.60 16.61 -23.36
#